data_AF-A0A821M797-F1
#
_entry.id   AF-A0A821M797-F1
#
_cell.length_a   1.000
_cell.length_b   1.000
_cell.length_c   1.000
_cell.angle_alpha   90.00
_cell.angle_beta   90.00
_cell.angle_gamma   90.00
#
_symmetry.space_group_name_H-M   'P 1'
#
loop_
_entity.id
_entity.type
_entity.pdbx_description
1 polymer ?
#
loop_
_entity_poly.entity_id
_entity_poly.type
_entity_poly.pdbx_seq_one_letter_code
_entity_poly.pdbx_strand_id
1 'polypeptide(L)'
;MIGDPCHIILVRTVIELVANGAYYTRMYSQFIGPLDTAIKAICKNYTYSELYEIAALCNVLRCNIRSIYPKIDFREDMEILNTIFRPTSPIIASCSINIFWSHVLNEIDVRTQNNMAWIPNHFVPLMSPPAYDDSDN
;
A
#
# COMPACT_ATOMS: atom_id res chain seq x y z
N MET A 1 -12.97 -13.14 23.76
CA MET A 1 -11.87 -12.25 23.33
C MET A 1 -12.23 -11.72 21.96
N ILE A 2 -12.62 -10.46 21.86
CA ILE A 2 -12.80 -9.79 20.56
C ILE A 2 -11.37 -9.50 20.07
N GLY A 3 -10.95 -10.13 18.98
CA GLY A 3 -9.63 -9.90 18.40
C GLY A 3 -9.47 -8.43 18.04
N ASP A 4 -8.28 -7.88 18.25
CA ASP A 4 -7.94 -6.53 17.82
C ASP A 4 -8.30 -6.34 16.32
N PRO A 5 -9.11 -5.33 15.96
CA PRO A 5 -9.56 -5.09 14.59
C PRO A 5 -8.43 -5.08 13.55
N CYS A 6 -7.24 -4.61 13.94
CA CYS A 6 -6.06 -4.59 13.06
C CYS A 6 -5.61 -5.99 12.64
N HIS A 7 -5.61 -6.94 13.59
CA HIS A 7 -5.24 -8.33 13.33
C HIS A 7 -6.24 -9.02 12.39
N ILE A 8 -7.53 -8.70 12.51
CA ILE A 8 -8.57 -9.25 11.64
C ILE A 8 -8.37 -8.78 10.19
N ILE A 9 -8.03 -7.50 9.98
CA ILE A 9 -7.78 -6.95 8.63
C ILE A 9 -6.54 -7.60 8.01
N LEU A 10 -5.47 -7.77 8.78
CA LEU A 10 -4.26 -8.43 8.32
C LEU A 10 -4.53 -9.87 7.86
N VAL A 11 -5.22 -10.66 8.69
CA VAL A 11 -5.59 -12.05 8.36
C VAL A 11 -6.43 -12.11 7.09
N ARG A 12 -7.43 -11.22 6.94
CA ARG A 12 -8.25 -11.16 5.72
C ARG A 12 -7.43 -10.82 4.48
N THR A 13 -6.43 -9.93 4.62
CA THR A 13 -5.52 -9.56 3.53
C THR A 13 -4.65 -10.74 3.11
N VAL A 14 -4.11 -11.51 4.07
CA VAL A 14 -3.34 -12.72 3.77
C VAL A 14 -4.22 -13.78 3.09
N ILE A 15 -5.45 -13.99 3.56
CA ILE A 15 -6.39 -14.93 2.93
C ILE A 15 -6.67 -14.53 1.48
N GLU A 16 -6.91 -13.24 1.22
CA GLU A 16 -7.13 -12.70 -0.13
C GLU A 16 -5.93 -12.98 -1.06
N LEU A 17 -4.70 -12.74 -0.57
CA LEU A 17 -3.47 -13.01 -1.33
C LEU A 17 -3.31 -14.50 -1.67
N VAL A 18 -3.56 -15.39 -0.70
CA VAL A 18 -3.46 -16.84 -0.91
C VAL A 18 -4.54 -17.33 -1.88
N ALA A 19 -5.79 -16.91 -1.68
CA ALA A 19 -6.92 -17.36 -2.48
C ALA A 19 -6.82 -16.89 -3.95
N ASN A 20 -6.24 -15.72 -4.18
CA ASN A 20 -6.14 -15.11 -5.51
C ASN A 20 -4.69 -14.98 -6.00
N GLY A 21 -3.77 -15.85 -5.53
CA GLY A 21 -2.34 -15.68 -5.76
C GLY A 21 -1.91 -15.61 -7.22
N ALA A 22 -2.61 -16.31 -8.12
CA ALA A 22 -2.36 -16.26 -9.56
C ALA A 22 -2.61 -14.85 -10.15
N TYR A 23 -3.65 -14.16 -9.68
CA TYR A 23 -3.95 -12.79 -10.08
C TYR A 23 -2.83 -11.84 -9.66
N TYR A 24 -2.45 -11.87 -8.38
CA TYR A 24 -1.41 -11.00 -7.83
C TYR A 24 -0.04 -11.27 -8.45
N THR A 25 0.33 -12.55 -8.60
CA THR A 25 1.59 -12.94 -9.25
C THR A 25 1.67 -12.36 -10.66
N ARG A 26 0.61 -12.55 -11.47
CA ARG A 26 0.59 -12.02 -12.85
C ARG A 26 0.69 -10.50 -12.91
N MET A 27 0.05 -9.79 -11.98
CA MET A 27 -0.01 -8.33 -12.02
C MET A 27 1.25 -7.66 -11.46
N TYR A 28 1.85 -8.21 -10.40
CA TYR A 28 2.82 -7.47 -9.59
C TYR A 28 4.19 -8.13 -9.44
N SER A 29 4.35 -9.42 -9.76
CA SER A 29 5.62 -10.13 -9.46
C SER A 29 6.83 -9.58 -10.21
N GLN A 30 6.62 -9.00 -11.39
CA GLN A 30 7.67 -8.34 -12.16
C GLN A 30 8.20 -7.05 -11.50
N PHE A 31 7.43 -6.44 -10.60
CA PHE A 31 7.79 -5.18 -9.96
C PHE A 31 8.39 -5.37 -8.57
N ILE A 32 7.85 -6.32 -7.79
CA ILE A 32 8.20 -6.47 -6.38
C ILE A 32 8.61 -7.91 -5.98
N GLY A 33 8.77 -8.79 -6.96
CA GLY A 33 9.30 -10.15 -6.74
C GLY A 33 8.24 -11.20 -6.39
N PRO A 34 8.65 -12.37 -5.87
CA PRO A 34 7.75 -13.51 -5.68
C PRO A 34 6.71 -13.29 -4.56
N LEU A 35 5.45 -13.60 -4.85
CA LEU A 35 4.34 -13.48 -3.91
C LEU A 35 4.56 -14.27 -2.61
N ASP A 36 5.11 -15.49 -2.69
CA ASP A 36 5.36 -16.33 -1.50
C ASP A 36 6.33 -15.67 -0.51
N THR A 37 7.29 -14.89 -1.01
CA THR A 37 8.23 -14.15 -0.16
C THR A 37 7.50 -13.05 0.60
N ALA A 38 6.62 -12.32 -0.08
CA ALA A 38 5.80 -11.28 0.55
C ALA A 38 4.85 -11.85 1.60
N ILE A 39 4.14 -12.95 1.30
CA ILE A 39 3.26 -13.64 2.26
C ILE A 39 4.05 -14.14 3.48
N LYS A 40 5.28 -14.62 3.31
CA LYS A 40 6.13 -15.00 4.44
C LYS A 40 6.62 -13.79 5.24
N ALA A 41 6.86 -12.66 4.58
CA ALA A 41 7.29 -11.43 5.22
C ALA A 41 6.16 -10.86 6.08
N ILE A 42 4.97 -10.66 5.51
CA ILE A 42 3.81 -10.06 6.20
C ILE A 42 3.35 -10.85 7.44
N CYS A 43 3.61 -12.17 7.49
CA CYS A 43 3.31 -12.99 8.66
C CYS A 43 4.32 -12.82 9.82
N LYS A 44 5.42 -12.08 9.62
CA LYS A 44 6.38 -11.78 10.68
C LYS A 44 6.00 -10.46 11.37
N ASN A 45 6.22 -10.41 12.67
CA ASN A 45 6.06 -9.16 13.40
C ASN A 45 7.08 -8.12 12.92
N TYR A 46 6.66 -6.84 12.94
CA TYR A 46 7.50 -5.68 12.62
C TYR A 46 7.99 -5.59 11.17
N THR A 47 7.33 -6.26 10.23
CA THR A 47 7.54 -6.04 8.79
C THR A 47 6.56 -5.01 8.26
N TYR A 48 7.01 -4.20 7.31
CA TYR A 48 6.15 -3.25 6.62
C TYR A 48 5.38 -3.94 5.48
N SER A 49 4.16 -3.48 5.25
CA SER A 49 3.35 -3.88 4.10
C SER A 49 3.94 -3.31 2.81
N GLU A 50 3.94 -4.12 1.75
CA GLU A 50 4.37 -3.75 0.42
C GLU A 50 3.16 -3.64 -0.53
N LEU A 51 3.44 -3.63 -1.84
CA LEU A 51 2.44 -3.43 -2.88
C LEU A 51 1.37 -4.53 -2.91
N TYR A 52 1.77 -5.78 -2.65
CA TYR A 52 0.84 -6.91 -2.63
C TYR A 52 -0.25 -6.70 -1.58
N GLU A 53 0.16 -6.30 -0.38
CA GLU A 53 -0.71 -6.06 0.75
C GLU A 53 -1.68 -4.92 0.48
N ILE A 54 -1.22 -3.83 -0.14
CA ILE A 54 -2.09 -2.69 -0.48
C ILE A 54 -3.13 -3.09 -1.53
N ALA A 55 -2.72 -3.82 -2.57
CA ALA A 55 -3.63 -4.29 -3.61
C ALA A 55 -4.66 -5.30 -3.06
N ALA A 56 -4.26 -6.18 -2.16
CA ALA A 56 -5.17 -7.11 -1.48
C ALA A 56 -6.09 -6.41 -0.49
N LEU A 57 -5.57 -5.44 0.27
CA LEU A 57 -6.34 -4.65 1.20
C LEU A 57 -7.46 -3.87 0.48
N CYS A 58 -7.18 -3.36 -0.72
CA CYS A 58 -8.18 -2.72 -1.58
C CYS A 58 -9.38 -3.64 -1.86
N ASN A 59 -9.12 -4.92 -2.19
CA ASN A 59 -10.18 -5.93 -2.38
C ASN A 59 -10.91 -6.27 -1.08
N VAL A 60 -10.17 -6.44 0.03
CA VAL A 60 -10.74 -6.79 1.34
C VAL A 60 -11.67 -5.69 1.88
N LEU A 61 -11.26 -4.43 1.75
CA LEU A 61 -12.02 -3.26 2.19
C LEU A 61 -13.11 -2.86 1.20
N ARG A 62 -13.04 -3.33 -0.05
CA ARG A 62 -13.97 -2.98 -1.14
C ARG A 62 -14.08 -1.46 -1.35
N CYS A 63 -12.93 -0.79 -1.29
CA CYS A 63 -12.79 0.65 -1.48
C CYS A 63 -11.57 0.96 -2.36
N ASN A 64 -11.56 2.13 -3.00
CA ASN A 64 -10.39 2.55 -3.76
C ASN A 64 -9.25 2.96 -2.80
N ILE A 65 -8.04 2.56 -3.13
CA ILE A 65 -6.83 3.05 -2.44
C ILE A 65 -5.99 3.83 -3.45
N ARG A 66 -5.90 5.14 -3.26
CA ARG A 66 -4.97 6.01 -4.00
C ARG A 66 -3.61 5.92 -3.33
N SER A 67 -2.67 5.33 -4.04
CA SER A 67 -1.27 5.26 -3.67
C SER A 67 -0.51 6.40 -4.32
N ILE A 68 0.27 7.13 -3.53
CA ILE A 68 1.05 8.28 -3.99
C ILE A 68 2.52 8.02 -3.71
N TYR A 69 3.30 7.96 -4.79
CA TYR A 69 4.75 7.93 -4.70
C TYR A 69 5.29 9.37 -4.78
N PRO A 70 6.25 9.76 -3.92
CA PRO A 70 6.86 11.07 -4.01
C PRO A 70 7.59 11.23 -5.35
N LYS A 71 7.45 12.38 -6.01
CA LYS A 71 8.18 12.68 -7.24
C LYS A 71 9.65 12.96 -6.92
N ILE A 72 10.42 11.89 -6.73
CA ILE A 72 11.86 11.90 -6.46
C ILE A 72 12.57 11.23 -7.64
N ASP A 73 13.63 11.86 -8.13
CA ASP A 73 14.53 11.36 -9.19
C ASP A 73 13.86 10.94 -10.52
N PHE A 74 12.60 11.33 -10.77
CA PHE A 74 11.85 10.99 -11.99
C PHE A 74 11.87 9.49 -12.35
N ARG A 75 11.76 8.63 -11.33
CA ARG A 75 11.74 7.17 -11.48
C ARG A 75 10.42 6.66 -12.08
N GLU A 76 10.39 6.46 -13.40
CA GLU A 76 9.25 5.88 -14.12
C GLU A 76 8.93 4.44 -13.68
N ASP A 77 9.94 3.68 -13.27
CA ASP A 77 9.79 2.33 -12.71
C ASP A 77 8.93 2.28 -11.43
N MET A 78 8.77 3.42 -10.76
CA MET A 78 7.98 3.56 -9.54
C MET A 78 6.53 3.99 -9.80
N GLU A 79 6.11 4.09 -11.06
CA GLU A 79 4.72 4.44 -11.43
C GLU A 79 3.69 3.48 -10.80
N ILE A 80 4.05 2.21 -10.62
CA ILE A 80 3.18 1.22 -9.98
C ILE A 80 2.84 1.59 -8.53
N LEU A 81 3.71 2.36 -7.86
CA LEU A 81 3.48 2.89 -6.51
C LEU A 81 2.68 4.19 -6.52
N ASN A 82 2.44 4.80 -7.69
CA ASN A 82 1.69 6.05 -7.87
C ASN A 82 0.39 5.84 -8.65
N THR A 83 -0.48 4.95 -8.16
CA THR A 83 -1.68 4.52 -8.88
C THR A 83 -2.94 4.51 -7.99
N ILE A 84 -4.09 4.21 -8.59
CA ILE A 84 -5.33 3.92 -7.87
C ILE A 84 -5.58 2.42 -7.95
N PHE A 85 -5.46 1.73 -6.81
CA PHE A 85 -5.95 0.37 -6.66
C PHE A 85 -7.47 0.40 -6.61
N ARG A 86 -8.09 -0.43 -7.45
CA ARG A 86 -9.55 -0.59 -7.52
C ARG A 86 -9.89 -2.03 -7.19
N PRO A 87 -10.95 -2.27 -6.39
CA PRO A 87 -11.34 -3.62 -6.06
C PRO A 87 -11.83 -4.35 -7.32
N THR A 88 -11.57 -5.65 -7.41
CA THR A 88 -12.01 -6.49 -8.55
C THR A 88 -13.54 -6.69 -8.54
N SER A 89 -14.17 -6.59 -7.37
CA SER A 89 -15.63 -6.62 -7.19
C SER A 89 -16.22 -5.21 -7.08
N PRO A 90 -17.53 -5.03 -7.29
CA PRO A 90 -18.19 -3.73 -7.18
C PRO A 90 -17.85 -3.02 -5.87
N ILE A 91 -17.55 -1.72 -5.98
CA ILE A 91 -17.25 -0.85 -4.85
C ILE A 91 -18.49 -0.74 -3.98
N ILE A 92 -18.33 -0.98 -2.67
CA ILE A 92 -19.44 -0.87 -1.70
C ILE A 92 -19.36 0.46 -0.92
N ALA A 93 -18.15 1.03 -0.81
CA ALA A 93 -17.93 2.26 -0.05
C ALA A 93 -17.67 3.46 -0.97
N SER A 94 -18.31 4.59 -0.67
CA SER A 94 -18.03 5.88 -1.32
C SER A 94 -16.70 6.51 -0.88
N CYS A 95 -16.03 5.96 0.14
CA CYS A 95 -14.77 6.47 0.63
C CYS A 95 -13.58 5.96 -0.21
N SER A 96 -12.59 6.85 -0.40
CA SER A 96 -11.29 6.51 -0.97
C SER A 96 -10.25 6.71 0.11
N ILE A 97 -9.35 5.73 0.26
CA ILE A 97 -8.20 5.84 1.17
C ILE A 97 -7.05 6.41 0.36
N ASN A 98 -6.37 7.42 0.88
CA ASN A 98 -5.16 7.97 0.28
C ASN A 98 -3.96 7.59 1.14
N ILE A 99 -2.92 7.02 0.53
CA ILE A 99 -1.66 6.71 1.19
C ILE A 99 -0.49 7.39 0.48
N PHE A 100 0.54 7.73 1.22
CA PHE A 100 1.76 8.33 0.72
C PHE A 100 2.97 7.49 1.10
N TRP A 101 3.73 7.05 0.11
CA TRP A 101 4.97 6.31 0.31
C TRP A 101 6.05 7.20 0.91
N SER A 102 6.73 6.67 1.92
CA SER A 102 7.76 7.36 2.68
C SER A 102 8.86 6.39 3.08
N HIS A 103 9.83 6.90 3.84
CA HIS A 103 10.85 6.11 4.48
C HIS A 103 11.01 6.54 5.94
N VAL A 104 11.34 5.59 6.82
CA VAL A 104 11.55 5.86 8.26
C VAL A 104 12.91 6.52 8.57
N LEU A 105 13.77 6.63 7.56
CA LEU A 105 15.08 7.29 7.65
C LEU A 105 15.06 8.58 6.86
N ASN A 106 15.97 9.51 7.18
CA ASN A 106 16.16 10.71 6.38
C ASN A 106 16.72 10.36 4.98
N GLU A 107 16.51 11.27 4.02
CA GLU A 107 16.85 11.03 2.61
C GLU A 107 18.32 10.65 2.38
N ILE A 108 19.26 11.31 3.09
CA ILE A 108 20.70 11.07 2.93
C ILE A 108 21.04 9.64 3.30
N ASP A 109 20.50 9.15 4.42
CA ASP A 109 20.75 7.79 4.89
C ASP A 109 20.14 6.76 3.94
N VAL A 110 18.91 6.99 3.45
CA VAL A 110 18.26 6.11 2.46
C VAL A 110 19.13 5.97 1.23
N ARG A 111 19.56 7.10 0.66
CA ARG A 111 20.37 7.11 -0.56
C ARG A 111 21.70 6.41 -0.35
N THR A 112 22.39 6.70 0.75
CA THR A 112 23.69 6.09 1.06
C THR A 112 23.58 4.56 1.16
N GLN A 113 22.49 4.03 1.71
CA GLN A 113 22.27 2.59 1.83
C GLN A 113 21.81 1.93 0.52
N ASN A 114 21.30 2.70 -0.44
CA ASN A 114 20.63 2.18 -1.63
C ASN A 114 21.28 2.68 -2.93
N ASN A 115 22.61 2.70 -2.99
CA ASN A 115 23.37 3.10 -4.19
C ASN A 115 22.94 4.46 -4.75
N MET A 116 22.75 5.44 -3.86
CA MET A 116 22.28 6.80 -4.12
C MET A 116 20.81 6.92 -4.57
N ALA A 117 20.07 5.82 -4.65
CA ALA A 117 18.65 5.83 -4.97
C ALA A 117 17.78 6.03 -3.72
N TRP A 118 16.70 6.79 -3.87
CA TRP A 118 15.63 6.78 -2.87
C TRP A 118 14.71 5.58 -3.11
N ILE A 119 14.39 4.84 -2.05
CA ILE A 119 13.38 3.77 -2.07
C ILE A 119 12.43 3.96 -0.89
N PRO A 120 11.14 3.65 -1.04
CA PRO A 120 10.21 3.67 0.08
C PRO A 120 10.33 2.36 0.87
N ASN A 121 10.03 2.41 2.17
CA ASN A 121 9.88 1.21 2.99
C ASN A 121 8.68 1.30 3.95
N HIS A 122 7.91 2.38 3.87
CA HIS A 122 6.79 2.67 4.74
C HIS A 122 5.77 3.52 4.00
N PHE A 123 4.54 3.60 4.50
CA PHE A 123 3.55 4.57 4.00
C PHE A 123 2.77 5.20 5.15
N VAL A 124 2.26 6.40 4.92
CA VAL A 124 1.38 7.10 5.87
C VAL A 124 0.02 7.35 5.24
N PRO A 125 -1.08 7.28 6.01
CA PRO A 125 -2.38 7.71 5.52
C PRO A 125 -2.37 9.23 5.30
N LEU A 126 -2.92 9.67 4.17
CA LEU A 126 -3.21 11.08 3.94
C LEU A 126 -4.65 11.36 4.34
N MET A 127 -4.83 12.21 5.35
CA MET A 127 -6.14 12.71 5.70
C MET A 127 -6.56 13.77 4.70
N SER A 128 -7.84 13.78 4.34
CA SER A 128 -8.41 14.92 3.64
C SER A 128 -8.19 16.18 4.49
N PRO A 129 -7.91 17.34 3.88
CA PRO A 129 -8.02 18.59 4.61
C PRO A 129 -9.42 18.65 5.25
N PRO A 130 -9.56 19.22 6.46
CA PRO A 130 -10.90 19.53 6.97
C PRO A 130 -11.64 20.30 5.89
N ALA A 131 -12.90 19.94 5.65
CA ALA A 131 -13.74 20.72 4.76
C ALA A 131 -13.74 22.15 5.30
N TYR A 132 -13.26 23.11 4.51
CA TYR A 132 -13.52 24.50 4.80
C TYR A 132 -15.04 24.66 4.61
N ASP A 133 -15.76 24.84 5.71
CA ASP A 133 -17.13 25.35 5.65
C ASP A 133 -17.02 26.77 5.12
N ASP A 134 -17.39 26.99 3.85
CA ASP A 134 -17.51 28.30 3.21
C ASP A 134 -18.67 29.13 3.80
N SER A 135 -19.01 28.96 5.08
CA SER A 135 -20.17 29.59 5.72
C SER A 135 -19.91 30.99 6.28
N ASP A 136 -18.73 31.58 6.07
CA ASP A 136 -18.38 32.93 6.51
C ASP A 136 -18.03 33.85 5.33
N ASN A 137 -18.99 34.08 4.42
CA ASN A 137 -18.99 35.23 3.49
C ASN A 137 -20.39 35.84 3.38
#